data_AF-A0A5C6MKN3-F1
#
_entry.id   AF-A0A5C6MKN3-F1
#
_cell.length_a   1.000
_cell.length_b   1.000
_cell.length_c   1.000
_cell.angle_alpha   90.00
_cell.angle_beta   90.00
_cell.angle_gamma   90.00
#
_symmetry.space_group_name_H-M   'P 1'
#
loop_
_entity.id
_entity.type
_entity.pdbx_description
1 polymer ?
#
loop_
_entity_poly.entity_id
_entity_poly.type
_entity_poly.pdbx_seq_one_letter_code
_entity_poly.pdbx_strand_id
1 'polypeptide(L)'
;MLNLAGAEHAATATLPAAFSDLLPHFQVEPEDEYIVKNKPVTLTCRSTPATQIYFKCNGEWVHQDDHLIERTVDPATDPFVAIMLQSSSISVTIMDDSVMQR
;
A
#
# COMPACT_ATOMS: atom_id res chain seq x y z
N MET A 1 -2.89 11.44 41.61
CA MET A 1 -1.75 10.56 41.30
C MET A 1 -2.29 9.16 41.08
N LEU A 2 -2.40 8.73 39.82
CA LEU A 2 -2.35 7.34 39.36
C LEU A 2 -2.20 7.37 37.84
N ASN A 3 -1.03 6.93 37.35
CA ASN A 3 -0.73 6.64 35.96
C ASN A 3 -1.08 5.17 35.69
N LEU A 4 -1.73 4.87 34.57
CA LEU A 4 -1.66 3.58 33.85
C LEU A 4 -1.84 3.92 32.35
N ALA A 5 -0.76 4.03 31.57
CA ALA A 5 -0.07 2.94 30.86
C ALA A 5 -0.90 2.34 29.70
N GLY A 6 -0.44 2.63 28.48
CA GLY A 6 -0.65 1.95 27.19
C GLY A 6 -1.87 1.07 26.98
N ALA A 7 -2.82 1.55 26.17
CA ALA A 7 -3.79 0.70 25.48
C ALA A 7 -3.33 0.48 24.04
N GLU A 8 -2.72 -0.68 23.81
CA GLU A 8 -2.47 -1.23 22.48
C GLU A 8 -3.83 -1.48 21.80
N HIS A 9 -4.10 -0.77 20.71
CA HIS A 9 -5.36 -0.90 19.97
C HIS A 9 -5.30 -2.14 19.07
N ALA A 10 -5.46 -3.33 19.65
CA ALA A 10 -5.88 -4.52 18.91
C ALA A 10 -7.42 -4.54 18.84
N ALA A 11 -7.99 -3.71 17.97
CA ALA A 11 -9.42 -3.78 17.67
C ALA A 11 -9.70 -5.01 16.80
N THR A 12 -10.07 -6.14 17.41
CA THR A 12 -10.76 -7.20 16.67
C THR A 12 -12.20 -6.75 16.47
N ALA A 13 -12.43 -5.94 15.42
CA ALA A 13 -13.78 -5.58 14.99
C ALA A 13 -14.30 -6.67 14.06
N THR A 14 -15.25 -7.48 14.53
CA THR A 14 -16.02 -8.39 13.66
C THR A 14 -16.97 -7.53 12.82
N LEU A 15 -16.47 -7.05 11.68
CA LEU A 15 -17.26 -6.28 10.72
C LEU A 15 -18.37 -7.16 10.13
N PRO A 16 -19.61 -6.67 10.02
CA PRO A 16 -20.65 -7.38 9.27
C PRO A 16 -20.18 -7.63 7.84
N ALA A 17 -20.45 -8.80 7.26
CA ALA A 17 -19.95 -9.21 5.95
C ALA A 17 -20.21 -8.19 4.82
N ALA A 18 -21.29 -7.40 4.93
CA ALA A 18 -21.61 -6.32 4.00
C ALA A 18 -20.57 -5.17 3.96
N PHE A 19 -19.74 -5.02 4.99
CA PHE A 19 -18.65 -4.04 5.03
C PHE A 19 -17.32 -4.60 4.51
N SER A 20 -17.19 -5.92 4.40
CA SER A 20 -15.98 -6.57 3.87
C SER A 20 -15.78 -6.25 2.39
N ASP A 21 -16.87 -6.16 1.61
CA ASP A 21 -16.85 -5.78 0.19
C ASP A 21 -16.47 -4.30 -0.04
N LEU A 22 -16.42 -3.49 1.03
CA LEU A 22 -16.04 -2.07 0.98
C LEU A 22 -14.58 -1.83 1.40
N LEU A 23 -13.89 -2.86 1.90
CA LEU A 23 -12.50 -2.74 2.29
C LEU A 23 -11.58 -2.87 1.07
N PRO A 24 -10.48 -2.12 1.01
CA PRO A 24 -9.49 -2.30 -0.04
C PRO A 24 -8.96 -3.72 -0.02
N HIS A 25 -9.10 -4.44 -1.13
CA HIS A 25 -8.39 -5.69 -1.34
C HIS A 25 -7.27 -5.46 -2.34
N PHE A 26 -6.15 -6.12 -2.14
CA PHE A 26 -5.03 -6.08 -3.07
C PHE A 26 -5.33 -6.99 -4.27
N GLN A 27 -5.34 -6.43 -5.48
CA GLN A 27 -5.32 -7.20 -6.72
C GLN A 27 -3.89 -7.56 -7.12
N VAL A 28 -2.93 -6.70 -6.76
CA VAL A 28 -1.50 -6.92 -6.96
C VAL A 28 -0.80 -6.52 -5.68
N GLU A 29 -0.12 -7.48 -5.07
CA GLU A 29 0.78 -7.25 -3.94
C GLU A 29 2.21 -7.13 -4.48
N PRO A 30 3.06 -6.30 -3.85
CA PRO A 30 4.47 -6.21 -4.23
C PRO A 30 5.18 -7.54 -3.95
N GLU A 31 5.95 -8.02 -4.93
CA GLU A 31 6.73 -9.26 -4.78
C GLU A 31 8.11 -8.97 -4.15
N ASP A 32 8.66 -9.98 -3.47
CA ASP A 32 10.02 -9.91 -2.94
C ASP A 32 11.04 -10.00 -4.09
N GLU A 33 11.70 -8.87 -4.37
CA GLU A 33 12.74 -8.78 -5.40
C GLU A 33 14.14 -8.54 -4.82
N TYR A 34 15.16 -9.03 -5.53
CA TYR A 34 16.57 -8.84 -5.16
C TYR A 34 17.23 -7.76 -6.02
N ILE A 35 17.89 -6.82 -5.35
CA ILE A 35 18.68 -5.78 -6.02
C ILE A 35 20.05 -6.35 -6.42
N VAL A 36 20.31 -6.41 -7.72
CA VAL A 36 21.59 -6.88 -8.27
C VAL A 36 22.41 -5.71 -8.80
N LYS A 37 23.62 -5.50 -8.26
CA LYS A 37 24.58 -4.49 -8.72
C LYS A 37 23.99 -3.07 -8.79
N ASN A 38 23.30 -2.65 -7.73
CA ASN A 38 22.68 -1.31 -7.60
C ASN A 38 21.66 -0.96 -8.69
N LYS A 39 21.08 -1.97 -9.35
CA LYS A 39 19.95 -1.74 -10.26
C LYS A 39 18.67 -1.55 -9.45
N PRO A 40 17.88 -0.50 -9.71
CA PRO A 40 16.61 -0.30 -9.03
C PRO A 40 15.65 -1.46 -9.32
N VAL A 41 14.89 -1.86 -8.30
CA VAL A 41 13.73 -2.73 -8.41
C VAL A 41 12.46 -1.91 -8.23
N THR A 42 11.39 -2.26 -8.93
CA THR A 42 10.12 -1.53 -8.86
C THR A 42 9.09 -2.39 -8.15
N LEU A 43 8.62 -1.91 -7.00
CA LEU A 43 7.56 -2.57 -6.26
C LEU A 43 6.23 -1.94 -6.67
N THR A 44 5.28 -2.76 -7.11
CA THR A 44 3.96 -2.32 -7.55
C THR A 44 2.88 -2.89 -6.66
N CYS A 45 1.93 -2.04 -6.28
CA CYS A 45 0.74 -2.44 -5.53
C CYS A 45 -0.50 -1.91 -6.24
N ARG A 46 -1.54 -2.75 -6.34
CA ARG A 46 -2.84 -2.38 -6.90
C ARG A 46 -3.95 -2.84 -5.97
N SER A 47 -4.87 -1.93 -5.66
CA SER A 47 -5.98 -2.19 -4.75
C SER A 47 -7.29 -1.55 -5.24
N THR A 48 -8.41 -2.17 -4.89
CA THR A 48 -9.78 -1.74 -5.19
C THR A 48 -10.69 -2.24 -4.04
N PRO A 49 -11.71 -1.49 -3.61
CA PRO A 49 -11.79 -0.04 -3.72
C PRO A 49 -10.58 0.61 -3.03
N ALA A 50 -9.85 1.50 -3.72
CA ALA A 50 -8.78 2.27 -3.10
C ALA A 50 -8.67 3.68 -3.69
N THR A 51 -8.43 4.65 -2.81
CA THR A 51 -8.19 6.05 -3.19
C THR A 51 -6.76 6.49 -2.94
N GLN A 52 -6.06 5.77 -2.05
CA GLN A 52 -4.69 6.04 -1.63
C GLN A 52 -4.00 4.71 -1.34
N ILE A 53 -2.74 4.60 -1.75
CA ILE A 53 -1.84 3.49 -1.43
C ILE A 53 -0.53 4.09 -0.96
N TYR A 54 -0.05 3.64 0.20
CA TYR A 54 1.21 4.06 0.79
C TYR A 54 2.14 2.86 0.94
N PHE A 55 3.42 3.06 0.66
CA PHE A 55 4.45 2.07 0.93
C PHE A 55 5.12 2.39 2.26
N LYS A 56 5.54 1.35 2.97
CA LYS A 56 6.37 1.46 4.17
C LYS A 56 7.54 0.51 4.03
N CYS A 57 8.76 1.04 3.99
CA CYS A 57 9.97 0.23 3.88
C CYS A 57 10.84 0.42 5.12
N ASN A 58 11.32 -0.68 5.70
CA ASN A 58 12.17 -0.67 6.91
C ASN A 58 11.59 0.13 8.09
N GLY A 59 10.27 0.32 8.15
CA GLY A 59 9.61 1.08 9.21
C GLY A 59 9.31 2.54 8.86
N GLU A 60 9.81 3.06 7.73
CA GLU A 60 9.60 4.44 7.29
C GLU A 60 8.59 4.52 6.13
N TRP A 61 7.78 5.58 6.14
CA TRP A 61 6.83 5.86 5.06
C TRP A 61 7.55 6.48 3.88
N VAL A 62 7.23 6.01 2.67
CA VAL A 62 7.77 6.56 1.44
C VAL A 62 7.13 7.92 1.15
N HIS A 63 7.92 8.88 0.66
CA HIS A 63 7.37 10.16 0.26
C HIS A 63 6.47 9.99 -0.96
N GLN A 64 5.33 10.69 -0.97
CA GLN A 64 4.36 10.60 -2.05
C GLN A 64 4.93 11.00 -3.42
N ASP A 65 5.96 11.85 -3.44
CA ASP A 65 6.66 12.28 -4.67
C ASP A 65 7.43 11.13 -5.34
N ASP A 66 7.82 10.10 -4.57
CA ASP A 66 8.53 8.91 -5.06
C ASP A 66 7.57 7.83 -5.58
N HIS A 67 6.25 8.08 -5.47
CA HIS A 67 5.22 7.17 -5.97
C HIS A 67 4.85 7.50 -7.42
N LEU A 68 4.95 6.51 -8.29
CA LEU A 68 4.23 6.53 -9.56
C LEU A 68 2.78 6.08 -9.31
N ILE A 69 1.83 7.01 -9.42
CA ILE A 69 0.41 6.81 -9.12
C ILE A 69 -0.43 6.78 -10.40
N GLU A 70 -1.23 5.73 -10.57
CA GLU A 70 -2.27 5.64 -11.59
C GLU A 70 -3.64 5.40 -10.93
N ARG A 71 -4.65 6.18 -11.35
CA ARG A 71 -6.03 6.10 -10.85
C ARG A 71 -6.99 5.85 -11.99
N THR A 72 -7.82 4.83 -11.86
CA THR A 72 -8.84 4.50 -12.86
C THR A 72 -10.14 4.07 -12.16
N VAL A 73 -11.24 4.04 -12.92
CA VAL A 73 -12.45 3.35 -12.48
C VAL A 73 -12.25 1.86 -12.76
N ASP A 74 -12.60 1.02 -11.78
CA ASP A 74 -12.46 -0.41 -11.88
C ASP A 74 -13.32 -0.97 -13.03
N PRO A 75 -12.71 -1.57 -14.08
CA PRO A 75 -13.44 -2.05 -15.24
C PRO A 75 -14.35 -3.25 -14.93
N ALA A 76 -14.16 -3.93 -13.78
CA ALA A 76 -15.02 -5.03 -13.36
C ALA A 76 -16.32 -4.57 -12.71
N THR A 77 -16.47 -3.26 -12.46
CA THR A 77 -17.59 -2.70 -11.72
C THR A 77 -18.69 -2.16 -12.62
N ASP A 78 -19.91 -2.15 -12.12
CA ASP A 78 -21.07 -1.71 -12.88
C ASP A 78 -20.88 -0.25 -13.35
N PRO A 79 -21.20 0.10 -14.62
CA PRO A 79 -20.99 1.46 -15.14
C PRO A 79 -21.71 2.57 -14.35
N PHE A 80 -22.75 2.24 -13.59
CA PHE A 80 -23.48 3.16 -12.73
C PHE A 80 -22.90 3.23 -11.30
N VAL A 81 -21.93 2.38 -10.96
CA VAL A 81 -21.21 2.34 -9.68
C VAL A 81 -19.71 2.55 -9.91
N ALA A 82 -19.24 3.78 -9.72
CA ALA A 82 -17.82 4.10 -9.89
C ALA A 82 -16.99 3.65 -8.67
N ILE A 83 -16.36 2.48 -8.76
CA ILE A 83 -15.34 2.03 -7.81
C ILE A 83 -13.96 2.43 -8.31
N MET A 84 -13.13 2.99 -7.43
CA MET A 84 -11.78 3.44 -7.79
C MET A 84 -10.77 2.30 -7.63
N LEU A 85 -10.04 2.06 -8.71
CA LEU A 85 -8.86 1.20 -8.76
C LEU A 85 -7.61 2.09 -8.68
N GLN A 86 -6.78 1.84 -7.68
CA GLN A 86 -5.54 2.58 -7.45
C GLN A 86 -4.36 1.65 -7.70
N SER A 87 -3.45 2.05 -8.59
CA SER A 87 -2.13 1.46 -8.73
C SER A 87 -1.08 2.45 -8.22
N SER A 88 -0.11 1.96 -7.47
CA SER A 88 1.03 2.74 -7.01
C SER A 88 2.30 1.91 -7.09
N SER A 89 3.37 2.50 -7.63
CA SER A 89 4.68 1.86 -7.70
C SER A 89 5.77 2.75 -7.12
N ILE A 90 6.76 2.15 -6.45
CA ILE A 90 7.97 2.83 -5.95
C ILE A 90 9.21 2.14 -6.51
N SER A 91 10.32 2.87 -6.60
CA SER A 91 11.62 2.30 -7.00
C SER A 91 12.59 2.27 -5.83
N VAL A 92 13.19 1.11 -5.59
CA VAL A 92 14.08 0.85 -4.47
C VAL A 92 15.47 0.44 -4.98
N THR A 93 16.54 0.99 -4.41
CA THR A 93 17.93 0.69 -4.79
C THR A 93 18.80 0.52 -3.54
N ILE A 94 19.92 -0.20 -3.64
CA ILE A 94 20.94 -0.26 -2.58
C ILE A 94 21.98 0.86 -2.81
N MET A 95 22.23 1.67 -1.79
CA MET A 95 23.34 2.62 -1.70
C MET A 95 24.10 2.37 -0.40
N ASP A 96 25.43 2.20 -0.49
CA ASP A 96 26.32 1.97 0.67
C ASP A 96 25.78 0.94 1.68
N ASP A 97 25.42 -0.25 1.18
CA ASP A 97 24.82 -1.38 1.90
C ASP A 97 23.44 -1.13 2.55
N SER A 98 22.82 0.03 2.29
CA SER A 98 21.50 0.42 2.78
C SER A 98 20.46 0.45 1.64
N VAL A 99 19.24 0.02 1.93
CA VAL A 99 18.12 0.07 0.97
C VAL A 99 17.47 1.46 1.02
N MET A 100 17.45 2.18 -0.10
CA MET A 100 16.93 3.54 -0.21
C MET A 100 15.91 3.66 -1.34
N GLN A 101 14.88 4.49 -1.11
CA GLN A 101 13.91 4.92 -2.13
C GLN A 101 14.45 6.11 -2.89
N ARG A 102 14.10 6.19 -4.16
CA ARG A 102 14.68 7.13 -5.11
C ARG A 102 13.88 8.41 -5.25
#